data_AF-A0A8E6NWL7-F1
#
_entry.id   AF-A0A8E6NWL7-F1
#
_cell.length_a   1.000
_cell.length_b   1.000
_cell.length_c   1.000
_cell.angle_alpha   90.00
_cell.angle_beta   90.00
_cell.angle_gamma   90.00
#
_symmetry.space_group_name_H-M   'P 1'
#
loop_
_entity.id
_entity.type
_entity.pdbx_description
1 polymer ?
#
loop_
_entity_poly.entity_id
_entity_poly.type
_entity_poly.pdbx_seq_one_letter_code
_entity_poly.pdbx_strand_id
1 'polypeptide(L)'
;MGVPWFQLKSVKFPEPVIAFSSNYALYASMSNRVMSHLEELVPGVEQYSIDEMFLDVRGIGSCIDFEDFGRQLREHVRNGTGLTIGVGMGPTKTLAKSAQWASKEWP
;
A
#
# COMPACT_ATOMS: atom_id res chain seq x y z
N MET A 1 3.47 11.95 10.86
CA MET A 1 2.12 12.55 10.76
C MET A 1 1.64 12.95 12.15
N GLY A 2 0.86 14.03 12.30
CA GLY A 2 0.22 14.38 13.58
C GLY A 2 0.36 15.82 14.05
N VAL A 3 1.13 16.67 13.36
CA VAL A 3 1.22 18.11 13.70
C VAL A 3 -0.10 18.79 13.30
N PRO A 4 -0.80 19.47 14.22
CA PRO A 4 -2.07 20.13 13.90
C PRO A 4 -1.92 21.24 12.85
N TRP A 5 -2.91 21.38 11.96
CA TRP A 5 -2.90 22.39 10.90
C TRP A 5 -2.69 23.82 11.41
N PHE A 6 -3.26 24.18 12.57
CA PHE A 6 -3.12 25.54 13.11
C PHE A 6 -1.67 25.89 13.47
N GLN A 7 -0.81 24.90 13.71
CA GLN A 7 0.62 25.09 13.94
C GLN A 7 1.37 25.20 12.61
N LEU A 8 0.98 24.42 11.60
CA LEU A 8 1.64 24.40 10.28
C LEU A 8 1.31 25.63 9.43
N LYS A 9 0.09 26.17 9.52
CA LYS A 9 -0.35 27.29 8.67
C LYS A 9 0.46 28.58 8.82
N SER A 10 1.21 28.72 9.92
CA SER A 10 2.11 29.87 10.18
C SER A 10 3.58 29.55 9.95
N VAL A 11 3.93 28.30 9.65
CA VAL A 11 5.30 27.90 9.34
C VAL A 11 5.64 28.38 7.92
N LYS A 12 6.85 28.92 7.75
CA LYS A 12 7.39 29.25 6.45
C LYS A 12 8.05 28.02 5.86
N PHE A 13 7.49 27.50 4.78
CA PHE A 13 8.07 26.41 4.01
C PHE A 13 8.84 26.97 2.80
N PRO A 14 9.93 26.30 2.35
CA PRO A 14 10.64 26.71 1.15
C PRO A 14 9.75 26.64 -0.09
N GLU A 15 8.81 25.68 -0.12
CA GLU A 15 7.83 25.50 -1.20
C GLU A 15 6.41 25.90 -0.77
N PRO A 16 5.53 26.29 -1.71
CA PRO A 16 4.11 26.52 -1.44
C PRO A 16 3.42 25.26 -0.93
N VAL A 17 2.72 25.37 0.20
CA VAL A 17 1.89 24.29 0.76
C VAL A 17 0.44 24.49 0.33
N ILE A 18 -0.13 23.48 -0.33
CA ILE A 18 -1.54 23.45 -0.72
C ILE A 18 -2.29 22.51 0.22
N ALA A 19 -3.29 23.04 0.92
CA ALA A 19 -4.14 22.26 1.81
C ALA A 19 -5.42 21.80 1.09
N PHE A 20 -5.74 20.51 1.21
CA PHE A 20 -6.98 19.93 0.71
C PHE A 20 -7.82 19.39 1.87
N SER A 21 -9.14 19.47 1.74
CA SER A 21 -10.05 18.76 2.62
C SER A 21 -10.02 17.25 2.33
N SER A 22 -10.15 16.43 3.36
CA SER A 22 -10.23 14.97 3.20
C SER A 22 -11.48 14.54 2.44
N ASN A 23 -11.33 13.64 1.47
CA ASN A 23 -12.45 12.98 0.79
C ASN A 23 -12.50 11.48 1.14
N TYR A 24 -13.12 11.17 2.29
CA TYR A 24 -13.16 9.81 2.81
C TYR A 24 -13.89 8.81 1.90
N ALA A 25 -14.94 9.24 1.20
CA ALA A 25 -15.69 8.39 0.27
C ALA A 25 -14.81 7.97 -0.92
N LEU A 26 -14.05 8.91 -1.47
CA LEU A 26 -13.07 8.62 -2.52
C LEU A 26 -11.99 7.66 -2.02
N TYR A 27 -11.43 7.91 -0.84
CA TYR A 27 -10.35 7.08 -0.29
C TYR A 27 -10.83 5.64 -0.03
N ALA A 28 -12.03 5.48 0.53
CA ALA A 28 -12.63 4.16 0.74
C ALA A 28 -12.91 3.46 -0.60
N SER A 29 -13.42 4.18 -1.60
CA SER A 29 -13.66 3.62 -2.94
C SER A 29 -12.36 3.15 -3.59
N MET A 30 -11.27 3.92 -3.46
CA MET A 30 -9.96 3.52 -3.98
C MET A 30 -9.37 2.33 -3.22
N SER A 31 -9.48 2.31 -1.89
CA SER A 31 -9.08 1.17 -1.05
C SER A 31 -9.75 -0.12 -1.48
N ASN A 32 -11.07 -0.08 -1.70
CA ASN A 32 -11.83 -1.24 -2.16
C ASN A 32 -11.37 -1.72 -3.55
N ARG A 33 -11.04 -0.80 -4.47
CA ARG A 33 -10.51 -1.17 -5.79
C ARG A 33 -9.15 -1.86 -5.68
N VAL A 34 -8.25 -1.35 -4.84
CA VAL A 34 -6.95 -2.01 -4.59
C VAL A 34 -7.19 -3.41 -4.04
N MET A 35 -8.06 -3.56 -3.04
CA MET A 35 -8.40 -4.86 -2.48
C MET A 35 -8.89 -5.84 -3.56
N SER A 36 -9.85 -5.45 -4.40
CA SER A 36 -10.36 -6.32 -5.46
C SER A 36 -9.27 -6.78 -6.43
N HIS A 37 -8.33 -5.90 -6.80
CA HIS A 37 -7.20 -6.30 -7.64
C HIS A 37 -6.24 -7.27 -6.94
N LEU A 38 -6.05 -7.17 -5.62
CA LEU A 38 -5.23 -8.12 -4.87
C LEU A 38 -5.90 -9.49 -4.80
N GLU A 39 -7.21 -9.54 -4.55
CA GLU A 39 -8.01 -10.78 -4.47
C GLU A 39 -7.97 -11.62 -5.76
N GLU A 40 -7.72 -10.99 -6.91
CA GLU A 40 -7.56 -11.69 -8.19
C GLU A 40 -6.26 -12.53 -8.28
N LEU A 41 -5.25 -12.20 -7.49
CA LEU A 41 -3.90 -12.79 -7.59
C LEU A 41 -3.52 -13.69 -6.41
N VAL A 42 -4.29 -13.66 -5.32
CA VAL A 42 -4.00 -14.47 -4.13
C VAL A 42 -5.22 -15.24 -3.62
N PRO A 43 -5.02 -16.40 -2.97
CA PRO A 43 -6.09 -17.16 -2.34
C PRO A 43 -6.86 -16.41 -1.25
N GLY A 44 -6.24 -15.43 -0.60
CA GLY A 44 -6.87 -14.69 0.48
C GLY A 44 -6.21 -13.35 0.79
N VAL A 45 -7.04 -12.38 1.11
CA VAL A 45 -6.65 -11.02 1.51
C VAL A 45 -7.32 -10.70 2.85
N GLU A 46 -6.56 -10.12 3.77
CA GLU A 46 -7.05 -9.61 5.05
C GLU A 46 -6.78 -8.11 5.14
N GLN A 47 -7.85 -7.31 5.26
CA GLN A 47 -7.73 -5.87 5.41
C GLN A 47 -7.32 -5.50 6.85
N TYR A 48 -6.21 -4.78 7.00
CA TYR A 48 -5.74 -4.27 8.30
C TYR A 48 -6.12 -2.80 8.50
N SER A 49 -6.06 -1.99 7.44
CA SER A 49 -6.46 -0.57 7.43
C SER A 49 -7.00 -0.17 6.04
N ILE A 50 -7.24 1.13 5.84
CA ILE A 50 -7.65 1.68 4.53
C ILE A 50 -6.56 1.51 3.45
N ASP A 51 -5.29 1.43 3.83
CA ASP A 51 -4.13 1.40 2.93
C ASP A 51 -3.21 0.19 3.17
N GLU A 52 -3.57 -0.72 4.08
CA GLU A 52 -2.75 -1.87 4.44
C GLU A 52 -3.56 -3.18 4.42
N MET A 53 -3.02 -4.19 3.75
CA MET A 53 -3.60 -5.53 3.61
C MET A 53 -2.53 -6.60 3.80
N PHE A 54 -2.91 -7.74 4.39
CA PHE A 54 -2.09 -8.95 4.45
C PHE A 54 -2.59 -9.98 3.45
N LEU A 55 -1.67 -10.59 2.71
CA LEU A 55 -1.99 -11.53 1.64
C LEU A 55 -1.55 -12.93 2.07
N ASP A 56 -2.39 -13.93 1.81
CA ASP A 56 -1.99 -15.33 1.90
C ASP A 56 -1.27 -15.74 0.61
N VAL A 57 0.02 -16.04 0.73
CA VAL A 57 0.87 -16.42 -0.42
C VAL A 57 1.27 -17.90 -0.39
N ARG A 58 0.62 -18.71 0.44
CA ARG A 58 0.90 -20.16 0.51
C ARG A 58 0.65 -20.80 -0.85
N GLY A 59 1.64 -21.56 -1.33
CA GLY A 59 1.60 -22.25 -2.63
C GLY A 59 2.05 -21.40 -3.82
N ILE A 60 2.10 -20.07 -3.71
CA ILE A 60 2.52 -19.19 -4.81
C ILE A 60 3.99 -19.39 -5.19
N GLY A 61 4.86 -19.59 -4.18
CA GLY A 61 6.30 -19.84 -4.38
C GLY A 61 6.62 -21.10 -5.20
N SER A 62 5.65 -21.99 -5.43
CA SER A 62 5.81 -23.14 -6.34
C SER A 62 5.58 -22.79 -7.80
N CYS A 63 4.96 -21.64 -8.09
CA CYS A 63 4.59 -21.18 -9.43
C CYS A 63 5.47 -20.04 -9.93
N ILE A 64 5.88 -19.14 -9.03
CA ILE A 64 6.64 -17.92 -9.35
C ILE A 64 7.51 -17.54 -8.15
N ASP A 65 8.67 -16.93 -8.41
CA ASP A 65 9.50 -16.36 -7.35
C ASP A 65 8.76 -15.21 -6.63
N PHE A 66 8.98 -15.09 -5.33
CA PHE A 66 8.28 -14.10 -4.51
C PHE A 66 8.62 -12.65 -4.88
N GLU A 67 9.84 -12.38 -5.34
CA GLU A 67 10.23 -11.06 -5.81
C GLU A 67 9.46 -10.70 -7.09
N ASP A 68 9.41 -11.62 -8.05
CA ASP A 68 8.68 -11.45 -9.30
C ASP A 68 7.17 -11.32 -9.05
N PHE A 69 6.62 -12.10 -8.12
CA PHE A 69 5.23 -11.99 -7.70
C PHE A 69 4.93 -10.63 -7.05
N GLY A 70 5.83 -10.14 -6.20
CA GLY A 70 5.72 -8.79 -5.62
C GLY A 70 5.70 -7.70 -6.68
N ARG A 71 6.56 -7.81 -7.70
CA ARG A 71 6.58 -6.89 -8.86
C ARG A 71 5.29 -6.98 -9.68
N GLN A 72 4.78 -8.19 -9.91
CA GLN A 72 3.49 -8.42 -10.58
C GLN A 72 2.34 -7.76 -9.82
N LEU A 73 2.27 -7.92 -8.49
CA LEU A 73 1.25 -7.28 -7.65
C LEU A 73 1.27 -5.75 -7.79
N ARG A 74 2.47 -5.15 -7.73
CA ARG A 74 2.64 -3.69 -7.87
C ARG A 74 2.14 -3.20 -9.22
N GLU A 75 2.51 -3.90 -10.29
CA GLU A 75 2.09 -3.56 -11.66
C GLU A 75 0.59 -3.73 -11.87
N HIS A 76 0.02 -4.83 -11.37
CA HIS A 76 -1.42 -5.10 -11.49
C HIS A 76 -2.27 -4.02 -10.83
N VAL A 77 -1.94 -3.69 -9.57
CA VAL A 77 -2.64 -2.61 -8.83
C VAL A 77 -2.43 -1.26 -9.51
N ARG A 78 -1.21 -0.96 -9.99
CA ARG A 78 -0.94 0.30 -10.70
C ARG A 78 -1.75 0.42 -11.97
N ASN A 79 -1.83 -0.64 -12.78
CA ASN A 79 -2.57 -0.61 -14.03
C ASN A 79 -4.09 -0.51 -13.82
N GLY A 80 -4.61 -1.15 -12.76
CA GLY A 80 -6.05 -1.11 -12.44
C GLY A 80 -6.52 0.17 -11.73
N THR A 81 -5.66 0.78 -10.92
CA THR A 81 -6.07 1.89 -10.03
C THR A 81 -5.29 3.19 -10.23
N GLY A 82 -4.14 3.15 -10.90
CA GLY A 82 -3.20 4.26 -10.96
C GLY A 82 -2.38 4.48 -9.68
N LEU A 83 -2.61 3.68 -8.62
CA LEU A 83 -1.90 3.80 -7.35
C LEU A 83 -0.65 2.91 -7.29
N THR A 84 0.41 3.43 -6.70
CA THR A 84 1.60 2.64 -6.37
C THR A 84 1.47 2.03 -4.98
N ILE A 85 1.83 0.75 -4.85
CA ILE A 85 1.90 0.05 -3.56
C ILE A 85 3.32 -0.41 -3.25
N GLY A 86 3.63 -0.58 -1.96
CA GLY A 86 4.83 -1.25 -1.47
C GLY A 86 4.48 -2.65 -0.97
N VAL A 87 5.33 -3.63 -1.28
CA VAL A 87 5.12 -5.05 -0.93
C VAL A 87 6.24 -5.49 -0.01
N GLY A 88 5.87 -6.08 1.12
CA GLY A 88 6.80 -6.71 2.05
C GLY A 88 6.40 -8.16 2.28
N MET A 89 7.38 -9.06 2.26
CA MET A 89 7.15 -10.49 2.46
C MET A 89 7.92 -10.99 3.68
N GLY A 90 7.33 -11.95 4.38
CA GLY A 90 7.93 -12.57 5.55
C GLY A 90 7.09 -13.73 6.06
N PRO A 91 7.67 -14.62 6.88
CA PRO A 91 6.98 -15.82 7.36
C PRO A 91 5.88 -15.52 8.38
N THR A 92 5.82 -14.28 8.90
CA THR A 92 4.76 -13.79 9.79
C THR A 92 4.29 -12.43 9.34
N LYS A 93 3.05 -12.05 9.70
CA LYS A 93 2.50 -10.71 9.43
C LYS A 93 3.41 -9.59 9.93
N THR A 94 4.00 -9.75 11.11
CA THR A 94 4.92 -8.76 11.69
C THR A 94 6.19 -8.60 10.86
N LEU A 95 6.80 -9.70 10.41
CA LEU A 95 8.00 -9.65 9.58
C LEU A 95 7.69 -9.11 8.19
N ALA A 96 6.56 -9.48 7.59
CA ALA A 96 6.10 -8.93 6.32
C ALA A 96 5.87 -7.40 6.41
N LYS A 97 5.21 -6.93 7.47
CA LYS A 97 5.00 -5.49 7.71
C LYS A 97 6.31 -4.74 7.92
N SER A 98 7.27 -5.35 8.63
CA SER A 98 8.62 -4.78 8.79
C SER A 98 9.35 -4.70 7.45
N ALA A 99 9.33 -5.77 6.65
CA ALA A 99 9.95 -5.84 5.34
C ALA A 99 9.35 -4.84 4.35
N GLN A 100 8.08 -4.46 4.50
CA GLN A 100 7.44 -3.46 3.64
C GLN A 100 8.15 -2.11 3.70
N TRP A 101 8.77 -1.75 4.82
CA TRP A 101 9.58 -0.53 4.91
C TRP A 101 10.75 -0.55 3.93
N ALA A 102 11.41 -1.70 3.74
CA ALA A 102 12.50 -1.84 2.80
C ALA A 102 12.06 -1.51 1.35
N SER A 103 10.83 -1.83 0.97
CA SER A 103 10.28 -1.51 -0.36
C SER A 103 10.10 -0.01 -0.64
N LYS A 104 10.18 0.83 0.40
CA LYS A 104 10.11 2.30 0.28
C LYS A 104 11.50 2.93 0.16
N GLU A 105 12.53 2.27 0.68
CA GLU A 105 13.90 2.76 0.69
C GLU A 105 14.71 2.24 -0.51
N TRP A 106 14.44 1.00 -0.95
CA TRP A 106 15.17 0.35 -2.04
C TRP A 106 14.23 -0.05 -3.19
N PRO A 107 14.61 0.24 -4.46
CA PRO A 107 13.76 0.04 -5.63
C PRO A 107 13.51 -1.43 -6.04
#